data_AF-W7UGN5-F1
#
_entry.id   AF-W7UGN5-F1
#
_cell.length_a   1.000
_cell.length_b   1.000
_cell.length_c   1.000
_cell.angle_alpha   90.00
_cell.angle_beta   90.00
_cell.angle_gamma   90.00
#
_symmetry.space_group_name_H-M   'P 1'
#
loop_
_entity.id
_entity.type
_entity.pdbx_description
1 polymer ?
#
loop_
_entity_poly.entity_id
_entity_poly.type
_entity_poly.pdbx_seq_one_letter_code
_entity_poly.pdbx_strand_id
1 'polypeptide(L)'
;MSFRNKQGGALITAMAVYVVTKAVLNMVLAGHFSLSSLLIALAEAAAFFLWFRYVNYVLAAILAFFAFIYLPQNIANIGSNWIYLLEGVLDMGCAVLLCFSSNVREHYSNQWNNKN
;
A
#
# COMPACT_ATOMS: atom_id res chain seq x y z
N MET A 1 16.50 -3.65 11.46
CA MET A 1 16.43 -2.88 10.19
C MET A 1 16.55 -1.39 10.56
N SER A 2 17.61 -0.70 10.12
CA SER A 2 17.79 0.73 10.43
C SER A 2 17.27 1.58 9.26
N PHE A 3 16.19 2.32 9.48
CA PHE A 3 15.64 3.24 8.48
C PHE A 3 16.52 4.50 8.40
N ARG A 4 17.02 4.82 7.20
CA ARG A 4 17.90 5.99 6.97
C ARG A 4 17.15 7.32 7.12
N ASN A 5 15.92 7.41 6.59
CA ASN A 5 14.94 8.43 6.99
C ASN A 5 13.92 7.75 7.91
N LYS A 6 13.95 8.06 9.21
CA LYS A 6 13.09 7.43 10.21
C LYS A 6 11.60 7.68 9.94
N GLN A 7 11.25 8.87 9.47
CA GLN A 7 9.85 9.23 9.16
C GLN A 7 9.38 8.53 7.88
N GLY A 8 10.19 8.53 6.82
CA GLY A 8 9.90 7.81 5.57
C GLY A 8 9.75 6.30 5.82
N GLY A 9 10.71 5.70 6.52
CA GLY A 9 10.67 4.28 6.88
C GLY A 9 9.46 3.91 7.75
N ALA A 10 9.05 4.79 8.66
CA ALA A 10 7.82 4.59 9.45
C ALA A 10 6.57 4.62 8.57
N LEU A 11 6.47 5.55 7.62
CA LEU A 11 5.36 5.62 6.66
C LEU A 11 5.30 4.36 5.77
N ILE A 12 6.45 3.90 5.25
CA ILE A 12 6.54 2.67 4.45
C ILE A 12 6.11 1.46 5.26
N THR A 13 6.55 1.37 6.51
CA THR A 13 6.17 0.27 7.40
C THR A 13 4.68 0.30 7.71
N ALA A 14 4.11 1.48 7.98
CA ALA A 14 2.69 1.64 8.23
C ALA A 14 1.85 1.21 7.01
N MET A 15 2.25 1.59 5.80
CA MET A 15 1.56 1.17 4.57
C MET A 15 1.68 -0.32 4.31
N ALA A 16 2.85 -0.93 4.53
CA ALA A 16 3.03 -2.38 4.39
C ALA A 16 2.16 -3.17 5.38
N VAL A 17 2.09 -2.72 6.65
CA VAL A 17 1.19 -3.31 7.66
C VAL A 17 -0.26 -3.15 7.22
N TYR A 18 -0.65 -1.95 6.77
CA TYR A 18 -2.00 -1.66 6.28
C TYR A 18 -2.43 -2.64 5.19
N VAL A 19 -1.61 -2.85 4.14
CA VAL A 19 -1.95 -3.74 3.02
C VAL A 19 -2.21 -5.19 3.48
N VAL A 20 -1.43 -5.70 4.43
CA VAL A 20 -1.66 -7.04 5.00
C VAL A 20 -2.92 -7.05 5.87
N THR A 21 -3.10 -6.04 6.73
CA THR A 21 -4.26 -5.94 7.60
C THR A 21 -5.57 -5.86 6.81
N LYS A 22 -5.63 -5.06 5.74
CA LYS A 22 -6.83 -4.97 4.88
C LYS A 22 -7.13 -6.31 4.20
N ALA A 23 -6.11 -7.04 3.73
CA ALA A 23 -6.32 -8.33 3.09
C ALA A 23 -6.90 -9.36 4.07
N VAL A 24 -6.39 -9.39 5.30
CA VAL A 24 -6.94 -10.23 6.37
C VAL A 24 -8.37 -9.81 6.72
N LEU A 25 -8.62 -8.51 6.87
CA LEU A 25 -9.97 -7.99 7.12
C LEU A 25 -10.95 -8.39 6.02
N ASN A 26 -10.55 -8.27 4.76
CA ASN A 26 -11.39 -8.64 3.61
C ASN A 26 -11.75 -10.13 3.61
N MET A 27 -10.83 -11.01 3.97
CA MET A 27 -11.13 -12.45 4.11
C MET A 27 -12.09 -12.72 5.28
N VAL A 28 -11.92 -12.04 6.41
CA VAL A 28 -12.83 -12.17 7.55
C VAL A 28 -14.24 -11.69 7.18
N LEU A 29 -14.36 -10.54 6.54
CA LEU A 29 -15.64 -9.97 6.09
C LEU A 29 -16.31 -10.83 5.01
N ALA A 30 -15.52 -11.43 4.11
CA ALA A 30 -16.01 -12.32 3.08
C ALA A 30 -16.37 -13.73 3.61
N GLY A 31 -16.07 -14.03 4.88
CA GLY A 31 -16.39 -15.30 5.52
C GLY A 31 -15.60 -16.51 5.00
N HIS A 32 -14.53 -16.30 4.23
CA HIS A 32 -13.71 -17.37 3.68
C HIS A 32 -12.24 -17.00 3.58
N PHE A 33 -11.37 -17.99 3.69
CA PHE A 33 -9.93 -17.83 3.51
C PHE A 33 -9.56 -17.86 2.02
N SER A 34 -8.74 -16.89 1.60
CA SER A 34 -8.21 -16.79 0.23
C SER A 34 -6.68 -16.75 0.27
N LEU A 35 -6.04 -17.88 -0.07
CA LEU A 35 -4.58 -17.97 -0.10
C LEU A 35 -3.98 -17.01 -1.14
N SER A 36 -4.62 -16.85 -2.29
CA SER A 36 -4.16 -15.95 -3.35
C SER A 36 -4.17 -14.48 -2.90
N SER A 37 -5.26 -14.03 -2.26
CA SER A 37 -5.37 -12.66 -1.73
C SER A 37 -4.30 -12.39 -0.68
N LEU A 38 -4.05 -13.35 0.20
CA LEU A 38 -3.00 -13.23 1.22
C LEU A 38 -1.60 -13.14 0.59
N LEU A 39 -1.29 -14.01 -0.39
CA LEU A 39 0.01 -14.01 -1.06
C LEU A 39 0.26 -12.70 -1.83
N ILE A 40 -0.76 -12.16 -2.49
CA ILE A 40 -0.65 -10.86 -3.18
C ILE A 40 -0.35 -9.75 -2.16
N ALA A 41 -1.08 -9.70 -1.05
CA ALA A 41 -0.86 -8.69 -0.02
C ALA A 41 0.54 -8.80 0.62
N LEU A 42 1.02 -10.02 0.85
CA LEU A 42 2.38 -10.25 1.36
C LEU A 42 3.45 -9.87 0.34
N ALA A 43 3.24 -10.16 -0.95
CA ALA A 43 4.15 -9.77 -2.02
C ALA A 43 4.21 -8.24 -2.17
N GLU A 44 3.06 -7.57 -2.09
CA GLU A 44 2.99 -6.11 -2.11
C GLU A 44 3.67 -5.51 -0.86
N ALA A 45 3.39 -6.05 0.33
CA ALA A 45 4.06 -5.64 1.57
C ALA A 45 5.58 -5.84 1.50
N ALA A 46 6.06 -6.93 0.91
CA ALA A 46 7.48 -7.14 0.66
C ALA A 46 8.05 -6.11 -0.34
N ALA A 47 7.27 -5.75 -1.37
CA ALA A 47 7.67 -4.76 -2.37
C ALA A 47 7.87 -3.35 -1.78
N PHE A 48 7.15 -2.97 -0.71
CA PHE A 48 7.42 -1.74 0.04
C PHE A 48 8.86 -1.67 0.58
N PHE A 49 9.49 -2.81 0.87
CA PHE A 49 10.87 -2.89 1.34
C PHE A 49 11.91 -3.03 0.21
N LEU A 50 11.49 -3.03 -1.05
CA LEU A 50 12.39 -2.92 -2.19
C LEU A 50 12.77 -1.45 -2.37
N TRP A 51 13.92 -1.06 -1.84
CA TRP A 51 14.39 0.34 -1.84
C TRP A 51 15.02 0.77 -3.17
N PHE A 52 14.45 0.34 -4.30
CA PHE A 52 14.89 0.77 -5.61
C PHE A 52 14.25 2.09 -5.99
N ARG A 53 14.97 2.85 -6.82
CA ARG A 53 14.47 4.10 -7.37
C ARG A 53 13.18 3.84 -8.14
N TYR A 54 12.16 4.66 -7.87
CA TYR A 54 10.83 4.63 -8.50
C TYR A 54 9.86 3.53 -8.05
N VAL A 55 10.25 2.61 -7.15
CA VAL A 55 9.32 1.57 -6.62
C VAL A 55 8.09 2.19 -5.95
N ASN A 56 8.25 3.34 -5.28
CA ASN A 56 7.15 4.08 -4.70
C ASN A 56 6.05 4.43 -5.71
N TYR A 57 6.39 4.78 -6.95
CA TYR A 57 5.40 5.11 -7.97
C TYR A 57 4.70 3.86 -8.53
N VAL A 58 5.41 2.74 -8.61
CA VAL A 58 4.81 1.44 -9.00
C VAL A 58 3.80 1.00 -7.94
N LEU A 59 4.16 1.06 -6.67
CA LEU A 59 3.26 0.75 -5.55
C LEU A 59 2.04 1.68 -5.52
N ALA A 60 2.25 2.98 -5.76
CA ALA A 60 1.15 3.95 -5.85
C ALA A 60 0.18 3.62 -7.00
N ALA A 61 0.71 3.22 -8.16
CA ALA A 61 -0.11 2.84 -9.31
C ALA A 61 -0.93 1.58 -9.02
N ILE A 62 -0.36 0.59 -8.34
CA ILE A 62 -1.06 -0.65 -7.95
C ILE A 62 -2.23 -0.33 -7.00
N LEU A 63 -1.96 0.42 -5.93
CA LEU A 63 -3.00 0.80 -4.95
C LEU A 63 -4.11 1.61 -5.60
N ALA A 64 -3.77 2.62 -6.40
CA ALA A 64 -4.74 3.44 -7.10
C ALA A 64 -5.57 2.60 -8.08
N PHE A 65 -4.94 1.69 -8.83
CA PHE A 65 -5.61 0.83 -9.79
C PHE A 65 -6.69 -0.04 -9.16
N PHE A 66 -6.39 -0.71 -8.03
CA PHE A 66 -7.38 -1.50 -7.31
C PHE A 66 -8.52 -0.63 -6.75
N ALA A 67 -8.19 0.52 -6.17
CA ALA A 67 -9.20 1.46 -5.69
C ALA A 67 -10.15 1.86 -6.83
N PHE A 68 -9.63 2.21 -8.01
CA PHE A 68 -10.43 2.58 -9.17
C PHE A 68 -11.30 1.44 -9.72
N ILE A 69 -10.78 0.21 -9.78
CA ILE A 69 -11.55 -0.93 -10.27
C ILE A 69 -12.76 -1.23 -9.38
N TYR A 70 -12.60 -1.17 -8.07
CA TYR A 70 -13.68 -1.50 -7.14
C TYR A 70 -14.62 -0.32 -6.83
N LEU A 71 -14.22 0.91 -7.16
CA LEU A 71 -14.98 2.13 -6.87
C LEU A 71 -16.42 2.10 -7.42
N PRO A 72 -16.71 1.76 -8.69
CA PRO A 72 -18.08 1.80 -9.21
C PRO A 72 -19.01 0.84 -8.46
N GLN A 73 -18.55 -0.39 -8.19
CA GLN A 73 -19.32 -1.38 -7.46
C GLN A 73 -19.58 -0.96 -6.01
N ASN A 74 -18.58 -0.37 -5.36
CA ASN A 74 -18.68 0.08 -3.98
C ASN A 74 -19.61 1.30 -3.84
N ILE A 75 -19.60 2.23 -4.79
CA ILE A 75 -20.54 3.35 -4.83
C ILE A 75 -21.97 2.87 -5.09
N ALA A 76 -22.17 1.98 -6.07
CA ALA A 76 -23.49 1.46 -6.41
C ALA A 76 -24.18 0.74 -5.22
N ASN A 77 -23.40 0.16 -4.31
CA ASN A 77 -23.88 -0.57 -3.15
C ASN A 77 -23.42 0.05 -1.82
N ILE A 78 -23.33 1.39 -1.74
CA ILE A 78 -22.68 2.08 -0.62
C ILE A 78 -23.23 1.67 0.76
N GLY A 79 -24.52 1.34 0.89
CA GLY A 79 -25.11 0.90 2.15
C GLY A 79 -24.48 -0.37 2.71
N SER A 80 -24.19 -1.36 1.86
CA SER A 80 -23.54 -2.62 2.25
C SER A 80 -22.02 -2.59 2.10
N ASN A 81 -21.49 -1.77 1.18
CA ASN A 81 -20.08 -1.78 0.78
C ASN A 81 -19.28 -0.57 1.32
N TRP A 82 -19.83 0.21 2.25
CA TRP A 82 -19.18 1.40 2.79
C TRP A 82 -17.76 1.12 3.33
N ILE A 83 -17.51 -0.07 3.89
CA ILE A 83 -16.19 -0.47 4.39
C ILE A 83 -15.16 -0.64 3.26
N TYR A 84 -15.56 -1.22 2.13
CA TYR A 84 -14.71 -1.35 0.94
C TYR A 84 -14.50 0.00 0.25
N LEU A 85 -15.46 0.92 0.38
CA LEU A 85 -15.29 2.30 -0.08
C LEU A 85 -14.26 3.04 0.79
N LEU A 86 -14.33 2.90 2.11
CA LEU A 86 -13.33 3.45 3.04
C LEU A 86 -11.94 2.87 2.75
N GLU A 87 -11.85 1.57 2.49
CA GLU A 87 -10.61 0.93 2.06
C GLU A 87 -10.03 1.59 0.79
N GLY A 88 -10.85 1.78 -0.24
CA GLY A 88 -10.41 2.45 -1.47
C GLY A 88 -9.93 3.89 -1.24
N VAL A 89 -10.54 4.62 -0.29
CA VAL A 89 -10.07 5.96 0.10
C VAL A 89 -8.69 5.90 0.79
N LEU A 90 -8.48 4.90 1.65
CA LEU A 90 -7.18 4.69 2.31
C LEU A 90 -6.09 4.28 1.31
N ASP A 91 -6.42 3.43 0.33
CA ASP A 91 -5.50 3.06 -0.77
C ASP A 91 -5.07 4.30 -1.56
N MET A 92 -6.03 5.17 -1.90
CA MET A 92 -5.74 6.44 -2.59
C MET A 92 -4.89 7.38 -1.72
N GLY A 93 -5.14 7.44 -0.42
CA GLY A 93 -4.30 8.17 0.53
C GLY A 93 -2.86 7.65 0.56
N CYS A 94 -2.67 6.34 0.57
CA CYS A 94 -1.36 5.70 0.50
C CYS A 94 -0.66 6.01 -0.84
N ALA A 95 -1.39 5.93 -1.97
CA ALA A 95 -0.86 6.28 -3.28
C ALA A 95 -0.41 7.75 -3.36
N VAL A 96 -1.18 8.68 -2.77
CA VAL A 96 -0.80 10.09 -2.67
C VAL A 96 0.47 10.26 -1.83
N LEU A 97 0.56 9.60 -0.67
CA LEU A 97 1.76 9.65 0.17
C LEU A 97 2.99 9.09 -0.56
N LEU A 98 2.85 8.00 -1.28
CA LEU A 98 3.92 7.39 -2.08
C LEU A 98 4.43 8.31 -3.18
N CYS A 99 3.54 9.08 -3.81
CA CYS A 99 3.90 10.00 -4.90
C CYS A 99 4.47 11.34 -4.41
N PHE A 100 3.90 11.91 -3.34
CA PHE A 100 4.12 13.32 -2.99
C PHE A 100 4.87 13.54 -1.67
N SER A 101 5.01 12.53 -0.80
CA SER A 101 5.76 12.70 0.44
C SER A 101 7.27 12.81 0.16
N SER A 102 7.88 13.93 0.56
CA SER A 102 9.33 14.14 0.47
C SER A 102 10.10 13.07 1.26
N ASN A 103 9.60 12.70 2.44
CA ASN A 103 10.17 11.66 3.30
C ASN A 103 10.15 10.27 2.63
N VAL A 104 9.05 9.95 1.94
CA VAL A 104 8.95 8.69 1.18
C VAL A 104 9.89 8.73 -0.02
N ARG A 105 9.89 9.84 -0.78
CA ARG A 105 10.76 9.97 -1.93
C ARG A 105 12.23 9.83 -1.56
N GLU A 106 12.67 10.45 -0.48
CA GLU A 106 14.04 10.34 0.04
C GLU A 106 14.40 8.89 0.41
N HIS A 107 13.44 8.15 0.99
CA HIS A 107 13.61 6.74 1.33
C HIS A 107 13.88 5.85 0.12
N TYR A 108 13.29 6.16 -1.05
CA TYR A 108 13.50 5.40 -2.31
C TYR A 108 14.52 6.03 -3.28
N SER A 109 14.88 7.30 -3.12
CA SER A 109 15.75 8.01 -4.07
C SER A 109 17.24 7.86 -3.79
N ASN A 110 17.61 7.58 -2.55
CA ASN A 110 19.01 7.46 -2.17
C ASN A 110 19.60 6.16 -2.71
N GLN A 111 20.24 6.28 -3.87
CA GLN A 111 21.19 5.28 -4.37
C GLN A 111 22.16 4.94 -3.25
N TRP A 112 22.61 3.68 -3.23
CA TRP A 112 23.75 3.22 -2.46
C TRP A 112 24.89 4.24 -2.61
N ASN A 113 25.01 5.17 -1.66
CA ASN A 113 26.13 6.09 -1.63
C ASN A 113 27.30 5.20 -1.23
N ASN A 114 28.06 4.76 -2.24
CA ASN A 114 29.39 4.20 -2.06
C ASN A 114 30.20 5.26 -1.31
N LYS A 115 30.12 5.22 0.02
CA LYS A 115 31.20 5.69 0.85
C LYS A 115 32.21 4.56 0.84
N ASN A 116 33.20 4.75 -0.04
CA ASN A 116 34.53 4.16 -0.10
C ASN A 116 34.88 3.22 1.05
#